data_AF-A0A1C0Y559-F1
#
_entry.id   AF-A0A1C0Y559-F1
#
_cell.length_a   1.000
_cell.length_b   1.000
_cell.length_c   1.000
_cell.angle_alpha   90.00
_cell.angle_beta   90.00
_cell.angle_gamma   90.00
#
_symmetry.space_group_name_H-M   'P 1'
#
loop_
_entity.id
_entity.type
_entity.pdbx_description
1 polymer ?
#
loop_
_entity_poly.entity_id
_entity_poly.type
_entity_poly.pdbx_seq_one_letter_code
_entity_poly.pdbx_strand_id
1 'polypeptide(L)' 'MTTYQYFAMAKYAKLSTMEMDDMSIGFVLGHIQEYMEMITPSKDKKAKVRKATQADIDKLKGF' A
#
# COMPACT_ATOMS: atom_id res chain seq x y z
N MET A 1 -2.62 10.11 -15.75
CA MET A 1 -3.84 10.05 -14.93
C MET A 1 -4.92 10.84 -15.63
N THR A 2 -5.99 10.20 -16.08
CA THR A 2 -7.18 10.89 -16.59
C THR A 2 -8.06 11.35 -15.44
N THR A 3 -8.97 12.29 -15.67
CA THR A 3 -9.94 12.77 -14.67
C THR A 3 -10.76 11.63 -14.05
N TYR A 4 -11.19 10.66 -14.85
CA TYR A 4 -11.88 9.47 -14.37
C TYR A 4 -11.01 8.63 -13.42
N GLN A 5 -9.73 8.47 -13.73
CA GLN A 5 -8.79 7.74 -12.86
C GLN A 5 -8.59 8.47 -11.53
N TYR A 6 -8.50 9.80 -11.55
CA TYR A 6 -8.39 10.62 -10.34
C TYR A 6 -9.58 10.40 -9.40
N PHE A 7 -10.81 10.53 -9.89
CA PHE A 7 -12.02 10.30 -9.08
C PHE A 7 -12.14 8.86 -8.58
N ALA A 8 -11.77 7.88 -9.41
CA ALA A 8 -11.76 6.48 -8.99
C ALA A 8 -10.79 6.23 -7.84
N MET A 9 -9.59 6.82 -7.88
CA MET A 9 -8.59 6.70 -6.82
C MET A 9 -8.98 7.46 -5.54
N ALA A 10 -9.56 8.65 -5.67
CA ALA A 10 -10.04 9.41 -4.51
C ALA A 10 -11.18 8.66 -3.78
N LYS A 11 -12.14 8.10 -4.54
CA LYS A 11 -13.20 7.25 -4.00
C LYS A 11 -12.64 5.99 -3.33
N TYR A 12 -11.60 5.38 -3.92
CA TYR A 12 -10.93 4.24 -3.34
C TYR A 12 -10.22 4.59 -2.02
N ALA A 13 -9.63 5.79 -1.94
CA ALA A 13 -9.06 6.36 -0.72
C ALA A 13 -10.09 6.93 0.26
N LYS A 14 -11.37 6.62 0.04
CA LYS A 14 -12.51 7.02 0.89
C LYS A 14 -12.72 8.54 1.01
N LEU A 15 -12.26 9.31 0.03
CA LEU A 15 -12.56 10.74 -0.05
C LEU A 15 -13.94 10.96 -0.66
N SER A 16 -14.73 11.80 -0.01
CA SER A 16 -15.98 12.33 -0.56
C SER A 16 -15.69 13.48 -1.53
N THR A 17 -16.64 13.78 -2.41
CA THR A 17 -16.51 14.91 -3.35
C THR A 17 -16.41 16.25 -2.64
N MET A 18 -17.08 16.40 -1.48
CA MET A 18 -17.01 17.62 -0.66
C MET A 18 -15.61 17.85 -0.13
N GLU A 19 -14.97 16.81 0.44
CA GLU A 19 -13.59 16.91 0.91
C GLU A 19 -12.61 17.18 -0.24
N MET A 20 -12.88 16.63 -1.43
CA MET A 20 -12.05 16.90 -2.62
C MET A 20 -12.16 18.35 -3.11
N ASP A 21 -13.31 18.99 -2.96
CA ASP A 21 -13.54 20.38 -3.36
C ASP A 21 -12.88 21.36 -2.37
N ASP A 22 -12.84 21.00 -1.08
CA ASP A 22 -12.19 21.79 -0.03
C ASP A 22 -10.65 21.68 -0.05
N MET A 23 -10.12 20.66 -0.71
CA MET A 23 -8.68 20.38 -0.77
C MET A 23 -8.08 20.72 -2.12
N SER A 24 -6.82 21.18 -2.11
CA SER A 24 -6.07 21.29 -3.36
C SER A 24 -5.82 19.90 -3.96
N ILE A 25 -5.72 19.82 -5.30
CA ILE A 25 -5.41 18.58 -6.03
C ILE A 25 -4.16 17.89 -5.47
N GLY A 26 -3.14 18.67 -5.07
CA GLY A 26 -1.91 18.11 -4.50
C GLY A 26 -2.15 17.40 -3.16
N PHE A 27 -3.04 17.94 -2.33
CA PHE A 27 -3.38 17.34 -1.04
C PHE A 27 -4.20 16.06 -1.22
N VAL A 28 -5.15 16.04 -2.16
CA VAL A 28 -5.92 14.83 -2.51
C VAL A 28 -4.99 13.71 -2.97
N LEU A 29 -4.00 14.02 -3.81
CA LEU A 29 -3.03 13.04 -4.28
C LEU A 29 -2.14 12.50 -3.15
N GLY A 30 -1.72 13.36 -2.22
CA GLY A 30 -0.99 12.96 -1.02
C GLY A 30 -1.80 11.98 -0.16
N HIS A 31 -3.06 12.31 0.13
CA HIS A 31 -3.96 11.43 0.88
C HIS A 31 -4.16 10.07 0.20
N ILE A 32 -4.35 10.04 -1.11
CA ILE A 32 -4.47 8.80 -1.88
C ILE A 32 -3.22 7.94 -1.71
N GLN A 33 -2.02 8.54 -1.78
CA GLN A 33 -0.77 7.82 -1.63
C GLN A 33 -0.62 7.24 -0.22
N GLU A 34 -0.83 8.05 0.82
CA GLU A 34 -0.77 7.59 2.21
C GLU A 34 -1.78 6.46 2.47
N TYR A 35 -3.00 6.59 1.94
CA TYR A 35 -4.01 5.54 2.03
C TYR A 35 -3.55 4.23 1.38
N MET A 36 -2.97 4.31 0.19
CA MET A 36 -2.44 3.15 -0.53
C MET A 36 -1.31 2.44 0.23
N GLU A 37 -0.42 3.20 0.87
CA GLU A 37 0.68 2.68 1.69
C GLU A 37 0.18 1.99 2.96
N MET A 38 -0.93 2.43 3.53
CA MET A 38 -1.56 1.79 4.69
C MET A 38 -2.22 0.45 4.36
N ILE A 39 -2.98 0.39 3.26
CA ILE A 39 -3.78 -0.79 2.93
C ILE A 39 -2.97 -1.85 2.18
N THR A 40 -1.94 -1.43 1.44
CA THR A 40 -1.04 -2.34 0.74
C THR A 40 0.14 -2.54 1.66
N PRO A 41 0.25 -3.66 2.40
CA PRO A 41 1.48 -3.96 3.10
C PRO A 41 2.57 -3.99 2.03
N SER A 42 3.39 -2.93 2.03
CA SER A 42 4.42 -2.73 1.02
C SER A 42 5.16 -4.05 0.81
N LYS A 43 5.31 -4.49 -0.44
CA LYS A 43 6.06 -5.72 -0.77
C LYS A 43 7.52 -5.63 -0.27
N ASP A 44 7.96 -4.43 0.10
CA ASP A 44 9.21 -4.12 0.77
C ASP A 44 9.17 -4.21 2.31
N LYS A 45 8.11 -4.78 2.91
CA LYS A 45 8.20 -5.28 4.28
C LYS A 45 9.22 -6.43 4.27
N LYS A 46 10.48 -6.08 4.54
CA LYS A 46 11.61 -7.00 4.75
C LYS A 46 11.09 -8.30 5.31
N ALA A 47 11.27 -9.40 4.57
CA ALA A 47 10.79 -10.72 4.94
C ALA A 47 11.02 -10.92 6.43
N LYS A 48 9.94 -11.23 7.18
CA LYS A 48 9.97 -11.32 8.63
C LYS A 48 11.07 -12.32 9.00
N VAL A 49 12.20 -11.83 9.52
CA VAL A 49 13.35 -12.68 9.86
C VAL A 49 12.86 -13.61 10.97
N ARG A 50 12.64 -14.88 10.62
CA ARG A 50 12.22 -15.92 11.56
C ARG A 50 13.42 -16.79 11.90
N LYS A 51 13.41 -17.37 13.11
CA LYS A 51 14.38 -18.41 13.47
C LYS A 51 14.22 -19.58 12.50
N ALA A 52 15.34 -20.15 12.06
CA ALA A 52 15.35 -21.35 11.24
C ALA A 52 14.79 -22.53 12.05
N THR A 53 13.93 -23.32 11.44
CA THR A 53 13.43 -24.58 11.99
C THR A 53 14.35 -25.74 11.59
N GLN A 54 14.21 -26.90 12.23
CA GLN A 54 14.98 -28.08 11.86
C GLN A 54 14.79 -28.47 10.38
N ALA A 55 13.56 -28.35 9.86
CA ALA A 55 13.27 -28.59 8.44
C ALA A 55 13.98 -27.60 7.49
N ASP A 56 14.23 -26.36 7.92
CA ASP A 56 15.03 -25.40 7.15
C ASP A 56 16.51 -25.79 7.17
N ILE A 57 17.01 -26.31 8.30
CA ILE A 57 18.38 -26.82 8.44
C ILE A 57 18.58 -28.05 7.55
N ASP A 58 17.61 -28.96 7.52
CA ASP A 58 17.70 -30.19 6.73
C ASP A 58 17.69 -29.87 5.22
N LYS A 59 16.84 -28.92 4.78
CA LYS A 59 16.85 -28.39 3.41
C LYS A 59 18.18 -27.72 3.03
N LEU A 60 18.83 -27.02 3.96
CA LEU A 60 20.13 -26.39 3.72
C LEU A 60 21.28 -27.41 3.67
N LYS A 61 21.11 -28.57 4.31
CA LYS A 61 22.12 -29.64 4.34
C LYS A 61 21.99 -30.65 3.19
N GLY A 62 20.97 -30.52 2.33
CA GLY A 62 20.86 -31.28 1.08
C GLY A 62 20.59 -32.78 1.25
N PHE A 63 19.81 -33.16 2.27
CA PHE A 63 19.27 -34.51 2.43
C PHE A 63 17.90 -34.65 1.76
#